data_AF-A0A3M1FQ36-F1
#
_entry.id   AF-A0A3M1FQ36-F1
#
_cell.length_a   1.000
_cell.length_b   1.000
_cell.length_c   1.000
_cell.angle_alpha   90.00
_cell.angle_beta   90.00
_cell.angle_gamma   90.00
#
_symmetry.space_group_name_H-M   'P 1'
#
loop_
_entity.id
_entity.type
_entity.pdbx_description
1 polymer ?
#
loop_
_entity_poly.entity_id
_entity_poly.type
_entity_poly.pdbx_seq_one_letter_code
_entity_poly.pdbx_strand_id
1 'polypeptide(L)' 'VAEVVRYGPYEAVIPRVAGMAWVTGTHTFLIDPDDPFREGFFLR' A
#
# COMPACT_ATOMS: atom_id res chain seq x y z
N VAL A 1 18.61 16.37 8.41
CA VAL A 1 17.55 16.26 9.45
C VAL A 1 16.26 16.78 8.84
N ALA A 2 15.13 16.08 8.98
CA ALA A 2 13.87 16.54 8.42
C ALA A 2 13.43 17.83 9.11
N GLU A 3 12.89 18.78 8.35
CA GLU A 3 12.30 19.98 8.92
C GLU A 3 11.08 19.60 9.76
N VAL A 4 10.99 20.18 10.96
CA VAL A 4 9.89 19.94 11.88
C VAL A 4 8.80 20.95 11.59
N VAL A 5 7.57 20.46 11.42
CA VAL A 5 6.37 21.24 11.19
C VAL A 5 5.36 21.00 12.30
N ARG A 6 4.42 21.92 12.50
CA ARG A 6 3.32 21.74 13.45
C ARG A 6 2.13 21.09 12.75
N TYR A 7 1.64 19.98 13.30
CA TYR A 7 0.37 19.38 12.93
C TYR A 7 -0.54 19.35 14.16
N GLY A 8 -1.45 20.33 14.23
CA GLY A 8 -2.27 20.56 15.41
C GLY A 8 -1.40 20.75 16.68
N PRO A 9 -1.59 19.94 17.74
CA PRO A 9 -0.80 20.06 18.95
C PRO A 9 0.59 19.42 18.86
N TYR A 10 0.88 18.66 17.80
CA TYR A 10 2.08 17.84 17.69
C TYR A 10 3.16 18.49 16.81
N GLU A 11 4.42 18.25 17.19
CA GLU A 11 5.55 18.41 16.28
C GLU A 11 5.60 17.19 15.35
N ALA A 12 5.69 17.44 14.06
CA ALA A 12 5.64 16.44 13.00
C ALA A 12 6.81 16.65 12.03
N VAL A 13 7.09 15.65 11.21
CA VAL A 13 8.08 15.72 10.15
C VAL A 13 7.40 15.54 8.80
N ILE A 14 8.00 16.09 7.75
CA ILE A 14 7.65 15.75 6.37
C ILE A 14 8.67 14.72 5.87
N PRO A 15 8.38 13.40 5.97
CA PRO A 15 9.35 12.40 5.58
C PRO A 15 9.49 12.36 4.05
N ARG A 16 10.73 12.16 3.59
CA ARG A 16 11.01 11.80 2.20
C ARG A 16 11.44 10.34 2.16
N VAL A 17 10.66 9.51 1.47
CA VAL A 17 10.99 8.10 1.25
C VAL A 17 11.43 7.94 -0.20
N ALA A 18 12.56 7.28 -0.41
CA ALA A 18 13.10 6.96 -1.73
C ALA A 18 13.41 5.47 -1.82
N GLY A 19 13.22 4.90 -3.00
CA GLY A 19 13.46 3.49 -3.29
C GLY A 19 13.39 3.21 -4.79
N MET A 20 13.60 1.96 -5.16
CA MET A 20 13.47 1.47 -6.53
C MET A 20 12.43 0.35 -6.57
N ALA A 21 11.68 0.27 -7.65
CA ALA A 21 10.77 -0.81 -7.94
C ALA A 21 10.92 -1.23 -9.41
N TRP A 22 10.57 -2.47 -9.72
CA TRP A 22 10.70 -3.06 -11.04
C TRP A 22 9.40 -3.73 -11.45
N VAL A 23 9.15 -3.81 -12.76
CA VAL A 23 8.01 -4.55 -13.30
C VAL A 23 8.22 -6.03 -13.03
N THR A 24 7.28 -6.65 -12.32
CA THR A 24 7.31 -8.08 -11.99
C THR A 24 6.42 -8.92 -12.91
N GLY A 25 5.48 -8.28 -13.61
CA GLY A 25 4.55 -8.95 -14.51
C GLY A 25 3.39 -8.04 -14.91
N THR A 26 2.57 -8.54 -15.84
CA THR A 26 1.25 -7.97 -16.17
C THR A 26 0.22 -9.07 -15.96
N HIS A 27 -0.78 -8.81 -15.13
CA HIS A 27 -1.74 -9.82 -14.70
C HIS A 27 -3.15 -9.44 -15.12
N THR A 28 -3.89 -10.41 -15.67
CA THR A 28 -5.34 -10.34 -15.84
C THR A 28 -5.97 -11.29 -14.84
N PHE A 29 -6.64 -10.75 -13.84
CA PHE A 29 -7.38 -11.54 -12.86
C PHE A 29 -8.81 -11.75 -13.34
N LEU A 30 -9.28 -12.99 -13.29
CA LEU A 30 -10.65 -13.38 -13.63
C LEU A 30 -11.34 -13.85 -12.36
N ILE A 31 -12.56 -13.35 -12.13
CA ILE A 31 -13.36 -13.68 -10.96
C ILE A 31 -14.74 -14.10 -11.47
N ASP A 32 -15.09 -15.36 -11.24
CA ASP A 32 -16.41 -15.89 -11.55
C ASP A 32 -17.45 -15.36 -10.54
N PRO A 33 -18.62 -14.84 -10.98
CA PRO A 33 -19.68 -14.42 -10.06
C PRO A 33 -20.13 -15.51 -9.07
N ASP A 34 -20.04 -16.78 -9.46
CA ASP A 34 -20.47 -17.92 -8.65
C ASP A 34 -19.34 -18.53 -7.79
N ASP A 35 -18.13 -17.96 -7.82
CA ASP A 35 -17.00 -18.43 -7.00
C ASP A 35 -17.23 -18.12 -5.50
N PRO A 36 -17.34 -19.15 -4.63
CA PRO A 36 -17.55 -18.97 -3.20
C PRO A 36 -16.36 -18.28 -2.50
N PHE A 37 -15.20 -18.23 -3.13
CA PHE A 37 -13.97 -17.59 -2.63
C PHE A 37 -13.55 -16.37 -3.44
N ARG A 38 -14.47 -15.74 -4.19
CA ARG A 38 -14.20 -14.55 -5.03
C ARG A 38 -13.53 -13.37 -4.30
N GLU A 39 -13.68 -13.29 -2.97
CA GLU A 39 -13.09 -12.23 -2.14
C GLU A 39 -11.74 -12.64 -1.50
N GLY A 40 -11.29 -13.87 -1.78
CA GLY A 40 -10.14 -14.49 -1.16
C GLY A 40 -10.42 -14.97 0.26
N PHE A 41 -9.43 -15.64 0.85
CA PHE A 41 -9.42 -16.00 2.26
C PHE A 41 -8.00 -15.85 2.78
N PHE A 42 -7.87 -15.76 4.10
CA PHE A 42 -6.58 -15.60 4.75
C PHE A 42 -6.42 -16.65 5.84
N LEU A 43 -5.30 -17.37 5.80
CA LEU A 43 -4.86 -18.28 6.85
C LEU A 43 -3.40 -17.93 7.18
N ARG A 44 -3.07 -17.90 8.47
CA ARG A 44 -1.74 -17.53 8.96
C ARG A 44 -1.34 -18.41 10.13
#